data_AF-A0A971HI08-F1
#
_entry.id   AF-A0A971HI08-F1
#
_cell.length_a   1.000
_cell.length_b   1.000
_cell.length_c   1.000
_cell.angle_alpha   90.00
_cell.angle_beta   90.00
_cell.angle_gamma   90.00
#
_symmetry.space_group_name_H-M   'P 1'
#
loop_
_entity.id
_entity.type
_entity.pdbx_description
1 polymer ?
#
loop_
_entity_poly.entity_id
_entity_poly.type
_entity_poly.pdbx_seq_one_letter_code
_entity_poly.pdbx_strand_id
1 'polypeptide(L)'
;MDYFVIYSIIFIFVFIFYRIYFYFKNKYRPGKKIMEIIYLESKYKLNFKKEEYRGLYTSISIVNSFILVVGYAIINFIDILLFKIIIVMLVTIILIYLLYMFLGHYYKSRR
;
A
#
# COMPACT_ATOMS: atom_id res chain seq x y z
N MET A 1 -16.24 -18.13 -11.05
CA MET A 1 -14.80 -17.82 -11.05
C MET A 1 -14.30 -18.00 -9.64
N ASP A 2 -13.16 -18.66 -9.45
CA ASP A 2 -12.58 -18.85 -8.12
C ASP A 2 -12.30 -17.49 -7.48
N TYR A 3 -12.69 -17.30 -6.21
CA TYR A 3 -12.49 -16.05 -5.46
C TYR A 3 -11.03 -15.56 -5.56
N PHE A 4 -10.09 -16.49 -5.60
CA PHE A 4 -8.67 -16.22 -5.82
C PHE A 4 -8.38 -15.45 -7.13
N VAL A 5 -9.02 -15.86 -8.24
CA VAL A 5 -8.86 -15.20 -9.54
C VAL A 5 -9.43 -13.79 -9.50
N ILE A 6 -10.61 -13.61 -8.91
CA ILE A 6 -11.26 -12.30 -8.78
C ILE A 6 -10.38 -11.34 -7.97
N TYR A 7 -9.89 -11.77 -6.81
CA TYR A 7 -9.04 -10.93 -5.96
C TYR A 7 -7.68 -10.63 -6.61
N SER A 8 -7.14 -11.55 -7.39
CA SER A 8 -5.92 -11.32 -8.18
C SER A 8 -6.12 -10.26 -9.25
N ILE A 9 -7.26 -10.29 -9.96
CA ILE A 9 -7.60 -9.27 -10.96
C ILE A 9 -7.74 -7.90 -10.29
N ILE A 10 -8.45 -7.81 -9.15
CA ILE A 10 -8.61 -6.56 -8.40
C ILE A 10 -7.25 -6.05 -7.93
N PHE A 11 -6.39 -6.93 -7.43
CA PHE A 11 -5.03 -6.57 -7.03
C PHE A 11 -4.25 -5.94 -8.18
N ILE A 12 -4.24 -6.59 -9.34
CA ILE A 12 -3.54 -6.09 -10.53
C ILE A 12 -4.10 -4.74 -10.96
N PHE A 13 -5.43 -4.60 -10.99
CA PHE A 13 -6.09 -3.35 -11.38
C PHE A 13 -5.74 -2.20 -10.43
N VAL A 14 -5.86 -2.40 -9.12
CA VAL A 14 -5.53 -1.41 -8.09
C VAL A 14 -4.04 -1.08 -8.12
N PHE A 15 -3.18 -2.08 -8.33
CA PHE A 15 -1.74 -1.87 -8.48
C PHE A 15 -1.40 -0.99 -9.67
N ILE A 16 -1.98 -1.27 -10.84
CA ILE A 16 -1.80 -0.43 -12.03
C ILE A 16 -2.29 0.99 -11.75
N PHE A 17 -3.43 1.16 -11.08
CA PHE A 17 -3.93 2.47 -10.70
C PHE A 17 -2.94 3.24 -9.82
N TYR A 18 -2.40 2.63 -8.77
CA TYR A 18 -1.37 3.26 -7.94
C TYR A 18 -0.10 3.60 -8.71
N ARG A 19 0.31 2.74 -9.65
CA ARG A 19 1.47 2.98 -10.51
C ARG A 19 1.28 4.20 -11.39
N ILE A 20 0.11 4.32 -12.01
CA ILE A 20 -0.28 5.48 -12.83
C ILE A 20 -0.33 6.75 -11.95
N TYR A 21 -0.93 6.66 -10.76
CA TYR A 21 -0.97 7.76 -9.81
C TYR A 21 0.44 8.26 -9.45
N PHE A 22 1.36 7.37 -9.08
CA PHE A 22 2.72 7.76 -8.74
C PHE A 22 3.52 8.26 -9.94
N TYR A 23 3.28 7.72 -11.13
CA TYR A 23 3.86 8.23 -12.37
C TYR A 23 3.48 9.70 -12.61
N PHE A 24 2.19 10.02 -12.60
CA PHE A 24 1.72 11.39 -12.79
C PHE A 24 2.18 12.32 -11.66
N LYS A 25 2.13 11.85 -10.41
CA LYS A 25 2.60 12.63 -9.26
C LYS A 25 4.08 13.02 -9.41
N ASN A 26 4.93 12.08 -9.82
CA ASN A 26 6.35 12.36 -10.05
C ASN A 26 6.60 13.22 -11.29
N LYS A 27 5.78 13.08 -12.34
CA LYS A 27 5.86 13.90 -13.56
C LYS A 27 5.54 15.38 -13.28
N TYR A 28 4.48 15.66 -12.52
CA TYR A 28 4.01 17.03 -12.27
C TYR A 28 4.57 17.67 -11.00
N ARG A 29 5.05 16.87 -10.03
CA ARG A 29 5.61 17.35 -8.76
C ARG A 29 6.91 16.59 -8.42
N PRO A 30 7.95 16.72 -9.25
CA PRO A 30 9.19 15.98 -9.05
C PRO A 30 9.83 16.32 -7.71
N GLY A 31 10.27 15.30 -6.98
CA GLY A 31 10.98 15.47 -5.70
C GLY A 31 10.09 15.67 -4.47
N LYS A 32 8.77 15.88 -4.63
CA LYS A 32 7.86 15.96 -3.48
C LYS A 32 7.64 14.56 -2.89
N LYS A 33 8.16 14.34 -1.69
CA LYS A 33 7.98 13.08 -0.94
C LYS A 33 6.50 12.86 -0.62
N ILE A 34 6.07 11.60 -0.69
CA ILE A 34 4.74 11.18 -0.25
C ILE A 34 4.77 10.87 1.26
N MET A 35 3.61 10.88 1.90
CA MET A 35 3.50 10.72 3.35
C MET A 35 4.09 9.38 3.81
N GLU A 36 3.93 8.33 3.02
CA GLU A 36 4.47 7.00 3.26
C GLU A 36 5.99 6.99 3.29
N ILE A 37 6.65 7.73 2.39
CA ILE A 37 8.11 7.88 2.39
C ILE A 37 8.55 8.68 3.62
N ILE A 38 7.88 9.79 3.91
CA ILE A 38 8.17 10.62 5.09
C ILE A 38 8.03 9.81 6.38
N TYR A 39 7.00 8.97 6.47
CA TYR A 39 6.79 8.06 7.60
C TYR A 39 7.93 7.05 7.73
N LEU A 40 8.34 6.41 6.63
CA LEU A 40 9.44 5.44 6.65
C LEU A 40 10.76 6.09 7.05
N GLU A 41 11.06 7.28 6.53
CA GLU A 41 12.27 8.03 6.88
C GLU A 41 12.29 8.43 8.37
N SER A 42 11.19 9.00 8.86
CA SER A 42 11.10 9.47 10.24
C SER A 42 11.10 8.32 11.25
N LYS A 43 10.31 7.27 11.03
CA LYS A 43 10.20 6.14 11.97
C LYS A 43 11.43 5.23 11.97
N TYR A 44 12.00 4.95 10.80
CA TYR A 44 13.12 4.00 10.67
C TYR A 44 14.49 4.67 10.54
N LYS A 45 14.56 6.01 10.62
CA LYS A 45 15.77 6.82 10.42
C LYS A 45 16.44 6.52 9.07
N LEU A 46 15.62 6.30 8.03
CA LEU A 46 16.06 6.08 6.67
C LEU A 46 16.21 7.42 5.95
N ASN A 47 17.11 7.49 4.97
CA ASN A 47 17.30 8.69 4.14
C ASN A 47 17.27 8.30 2.66
N PHE A 48 16.09 8.34 2.04
CA PHE A 48 15.94 7.87 0.68
C PHE A 48 16.39 8.93 -0.33
N LYS A 49 17.27 8.53 -1.25
CA LYS A 49 17.66 9.37 -2.38
C LYS A 49 16.59 9.33 -3.46
N LYS A 50 16.59 10.35 -4.31
CA LYS A 50 15.61 10.47 -5.40
C LYS A 50 15.67 9.28 -6.38
N GLU A 51 16.85 8.72 -6.62
CA GLU A 51 16.99 7.50 -7.45
C GLU A 51 16.23 6.29 -6.87
N GLU A 52 16.08 6.20 -5.54
CA GLU A 52 15.41 5.08 -4.86
C GLU A 52 13.88 5.23 -4.85
N TYR A 53 13.34 6.41 -5.16
CA TYR A 53 11.90 6.68 -5.12
C TYR A 53 11.11 5.78 -6.07
N ARG A 54 11.67 5.43 -7.24
CA ARG A 54 11.00 4.51 -8.16
C ARG A 54 10.77 3.13 -7.54
N GLY A 55 11.77 2.63 -6.81
CA GLY A 55 11.66 1.38 -6.06
C GLY A 55 10.63 1.49 -4.93
N LEU A 56 10.70 2.58 -4.16
CA LEU A 56 9.76 2.84 -3.05
C LEU A 56 8.31 2.94 -3.52
N TYR A 57 8.05 3.70 -4.58
CA TYR A 57 6.70 3.82 -5.14
C TYR A 57 6.17 2.45 -5.58
N THR A 58 7.03 1.58 -6.11
CA THR A 58 6.63 0.21 -6.46
C THR A 58 6.22 -0.57 -5.21
N SER A 59 7.05 -0.59 -4.19
CA SER A 59 6.76 -1.31 -2.94
C SER A 59 5.51 -0.77 -2.23
N ILE A 60 5.34 0.56 -2.22
CA ILE A 60 4.17 1.23 -1.64
C ILE A 60 2.90 0.91 -2.44
N SER A 61 2.97 0.87 -3.78
CA SER A 61 1.85 0.40 -4.60
C SER A 61 1.46 -1.04 -4.25
N ILE A 62 2.44 -1.95 -4.08
CA ILE A 62 2.17 -3.35 -3.69
C ILE A 62 1.45 -3.40 -2.35
N VAL A 63 1.98 -2.72 -1.33
CA VAL A 63 1.41 -2.69 0.02
C VAL A 63 -0.01 -2.13 0.00
N ASN A 64 -0.24 -0.99 -0.65
CA ASN A 64 -1.56 -0.36 -0.69
C ASN A 64 -2.58 -1.18 -1.49
N SER A 65 -2.17 -1.79 -2.61
CA SER A 65 -3.04 -2.69 -3.36
C SER A 65 -3.43 -3.92 -2.56
N PHE A 66 -2.49 -4.49 -1.81
CA PHE A 66 -2.77 -5.63 -0.95
C PHE A 66 -3.78 -5.28 0.15
N ILE A 67 -3.59 -4.15 0.84
CA ILE A 67 -4.53 -3.67 1.86
C ILE A 67 -5.94 -3.53 1.30
N LEU A 68 -6.08 -2.91 0.12
CA LEU A 68 -7.39 -2.71 -0.51
C LEU A 68 -8.06 -4.03 -0.93
N VAL A 69 -7.29 -4.98 -1.47
CA VAL A 69 -7.84 -6.28 -1.88
C VAL A 69 -8.29 -7.09 -0.66
N VAL A 70 -7.52 -7.08 0.42
CA VAL A 70 -7.93 -7.74 1.67
C VAL A 70 -9.18 -7.07 2.25
N GLY A 71 -9.24 -5.74 2.26
CA GLY A 71 -10.43 -5.00 2.66
C GLY A 71 -11.65 -5.39 1.81
N TYR A 72 -11.50 -5.47 0.49
CA TYR A 72 -12.56 -5.90 -0.43
C TYR A 72 -12.96 -7.37 -0.20
N ALA A 73 -12.01 -8.26 0.06
CA ALA A 73 -12.31 -9.65 0.38
C ALA A 73 -13.19 -9.73 1.63
N ILE A 74 -12.80 -9.06 2.72
CA ILE A 74 -13.54 -9.01 3.99
C ILE A 74 -14.96 -8.45 3.79
N ILE A 75 -15.11 -7.42 2.96
CA ILE A 75 -16.42 -6.88 2.58
C ILE A 75 -17.31 -7.99 1.99
N ASN A 76 -16.79 -8.90 1.19
CA ASN A 76 -17.62 -9.94 0.59
C ASN A 76 -18.01 -11.07 1.54
N PHE A 77 -17.44 -11.13 2.75
CA PHE A 77 -17.76 -12.15 3.76
C PHE A 77 -18.73 -11.68 4.86
N ILE A 78 -19.12 -10.40 4.86
CA ILE A 78 -19.96 -9.81 5.92
C ILE A 78 -21.19 -9.16 5.29
N ASP A 79 -22.36 -9.66 5.64
CA ASP A 79 -23.64 -9.17 5.09
C ASP A 79 -24.09 -7.85 5.75
N ILE A 80 -23.85 -7.71 7.06
CA ILE A 80 -24.34 -6.56 7.82
C ILE A 80 -23.44 -5.35 7.56
N LEU A 81 -24.00 -4.32 6.92
CA LEU A 81 -23.28 -3.10 6.50
C LEU A 81 -22.45 -2.48 7.63
N LEU A 82 -23.03 -2.36 8.83
CA LEU A 82 -22.37 -1.73 9.97
C LEU A 82 -21.16 -2.55 10.44
N PHE A 83 -21.29 -3.88 10.54
CA PHE A 83 -20.18 -4.78 10.88
C PHE A 83 -19.10 -4.78 9.80
N LYS A 84 -19.50 -4.79 8.52
CA LYS A 84 -18.59 -4.71 7.38
C LYS A 84 -17.67 -3.50 7.49
N ILE A 85 -18.22 -2.32 7.76
CA ILE A 85 -17.45 -1.08 7.87
C ILE A 85 -16.46 -1.15 9.04
N ILE A 86 -16.93 -1.56 10.22
CA ILE A 86 -16.10 -1.64 11.43
C ILE A 86 -14.94 -2.61 11.24
N ILE A 87 -15.22 -3.82 10.75
CA ILE A 87 -14.21 -4.87 10.58
C ILE A 87 -13.17 -4.45 9.54
N VAL A 88 -13.61 -3.92 8.39
CA VAL A 88 -12.68 -3.44 7.34
C VAL A 88 -11.79 -2.33 7.87
N MET A 89 -12.34 -1.40 8.66
CA MET A 89 -11.55 -0.32 9.25
C MET A 89 -10.47 -0.87 10.20
N LEU A 90 -10.85 -1.77 11.12
CA LEU A 90 -9.91 -2.38 12.07
C LEU A 90 -8.82 -3.16 11.34
N VAL A 91 -9.18 -4.00 10.37
CA VAL A 91 -8.20 -4.78 9.61
C VAL A 91 -7.29 -3.88 8.78
N THR A 92 -7.83 -2.82 8.16
CA THR A 92 -7.04 -1.86 7.39
C THR A 92 -5.98 -1.19 8.25
N ILE A 93 -6.32 -0.74 9.47
CA ILE A 93 -5.37 -0.12 10.40
C ILE A 93 -4.26 -1.11 10.78
N ILE A 94 -4.63 -2.34 11.12
CA ILE A 94 -3.67 -3.40 11.48
C ILE A 94 -2.73 -3.70 10.31
N LEU A 95 -3.27 -3.85 9.10
CA LEU A 95 -2.48 -4.14 7.90
C LEU A 95 -1.54 -2.98 7.54
N ILE A 96 -2.00 -1.72 7.63
CA ILE A 96 -1.13 -0.56 7.43
C ILE A 96 0.04 -0.63 8.42
N TYR A 97 -0.24 -0.84 9.71
CA TYR A 97 0.81 -0.89 10.71
C TYR A 97 1.84 -2.01 10.40
N LEU A 98 1.37 -3.23 10.18
CA LEU A 98 2.22 -4.40 9.96
C LEU A 98 3.01 -4.30 8.65
N LEU A 99 2.36 -3.98 7.54
CA LEU A 99 3.01 -3.97 6.23
C LEU A 99 4.03 -2.85 6.11
N TYR A 100 3.73 -1.66 6.63
CA TYR A 100 4.72 -0.58 6.68
C TYR A 100 5.82 -0.83 7.71
N MET A 101 5.56 -1.66 8.72
CA MET A 101 6.61 -2.15 9.62
C MET A 101 7.57 -3.09 8.91
N PHE A 102 7.06 -4.10 8.19
CA PHE A 102 7.87 -4.98 7.36
C PHE A 102 8.63 -4.19 6.30
N LEU A 103 7.97 -3.24 5.63
CA LEU A 103 8.60 -2.41 4.60
C LEU A 103 9.75 -1.58 5.16
N GLY A 104 9.56 -0.95 6.32
CA GLY A 104 10.61 -0.19 7.00
C GLY A 104 11.80 -1.03 7.40
N HIS A 105 11.57 -2.21 8.01
CA HIS A 105 12.64 -3.14 8.37
C HIS A 105 13.38 -3.69 7.14
N TYR A 106 12.66 -4.00 6.06
CA TYR A 106 13.24 -4.47 4.82
C TYR A 106 14.25 -3.46 4.22
N TYR A 107 13.86 -2.18 4.14
CA TYR A 107 14.77 -1.14 3.65
C TYR A 107 15.91 -0.83 4.62
N LYS A 108 15.66 -0.93 5.93
CA LYS A 108 16.71 -0.76 6.95
C LYS A 108 17.75 -1.86 6.90
N SER A 109 17.35 -3.12 6.67
CA SER A 109 18.27 -4.25 6.60
C SER A 109 19.16 -4.25 5.35
N ARG A 110 18.79 -3.48 4.31
CA ARG A 110 19.54 -3.39 3.04
C ARG A 110 20.49 -2.19 2.97
N ARG A 111 20.60 -1.43 4.05
CA ARG A 111 21.45 -0.24 4.17
C ARG A 111 22.39 -0.39 5.34
#